data_AF-A0A5K7ZW70-F1
#
_entry.id   AF-A0A5K7ZW70-F1
#
_cell.length_a   1.000
_cell.length_b   1.000
_cell.length_c   1.000
_cell.angle_alpha   90.00
_cell.angle_beta   90.00
_cell.angle_gamma   90.00
#
_symmetry.space_group_name_H-M   'P 1'
#
loop_
_entity.id
_entity.type
_entity.pdbx_description
1 polymer ?
#
loop_
_entity_poly.entity_id
_entity_poly.type
_entity_poly.pdbx_seq_one_letter_code
_entity_poly.pdbx_strand_id
1 'polypeptide(L)' 'MEKLYPTSDIAEACGVTRKWVQSLGQELIEHEHAQRVGKVLVCYESAIDYIKTRPDGRGRPKAK' A
#
# COMPACT_ATOMS: atom_id res chain seq x y z
N MET A 1 10.32 5.20 -15.97
CA MET A 1 8.93 5.58 -15.60
C MET A 1 8.50 4.61 -14.53
N GLU A 2 8.42 5.06 -13.28
CA GLU A 2 7.87 4.23 -12.21
C GLU A 2 6.38 4.00 -12.47
N LYS A 3 5.94 2.74 -12.47
CA LYS A 3 4.53 2.41 -12.64
C LYS A 3 3.80 2.74 -11.35
N LEU A 4 2.78 3.57 -11.47
CA LEU A 4 1.87 3.92 -10.36
C LEU A 4 0.72 2.92 -10.36
N TYR A 5 0.49 2.31 -9.21
CA TYR A 5 -0.59 1.37 -8.98
C TYR A 5 -1.64 1.99 -8.07
N PRO A 6 -2.94 1.83 -8.37
CA PRO A 6 -3.98 2.21 -7.44
C PRO A 6 -3.94 1.32 -6.19
N THR A 7 -4.44 1.84 -5.08
CA THR A 7 -4.57 1.10 -3.80
C THR A 7 -5.32 -0.24 -3.91
N SER A 8 -6.17 -0.44 -4.93
CA SER A 8 -6.84 -1.71 -5.20
C SER A 8 -5.85 -2.81 -5.63
N ASP A 9 -4.91 -2.48 -6.49
CA ASP A 9 -4.00 -3.46 -7.09
C ASP A 9 -2.95 -3.89 -6.07
N ILE A 10 -2.47 -2.93 -5.27
CA ILE A 10 -1.61 -3.22 -4.11
C ILE A 10 -2.34 -4.11 -3.10
N ALA A 11 -3.62 -3.82 -2.86
CA ALA A 11 -4.44 -4.62 -1.95
C ALA A 11 -4.57 -6.07 -2.44
N GLU A 12 -4.84 -6.26 -3.73
CA GLU A 12 -4.91 -7.59 -4.35
C GLU A 12 -3.56 -8.32 -4.29
N ALA A 13 -2.46 -7.66 -4.64
CA ALA A 13 -1.11 -8.22 -4.63
C ALA A 13 -0.61 -8.60 -3.23
N CYS A 14 -1.10 -7.92 -2.20
CA CYS A 14 -0.79 -8.21 -0.80
C CYS A 14 -1.82 -9.11 -0.11
N GLY A 15 -2.95 -9.42 -0.76
CA GLY A 15 -4.04 -10.20 -0.16
C GLY A 15 -4.74 -9.47 1.00
N VAL A 16 -4.83 -8.15 0.93
CA VAL A 16 -5.38 -7.28 1.99
C VAL A 16 -6.55 -6.45 1.46
N THR A 17 -7.27 -5.77 2.35
CA THR A 17 -8.37 -4.89 1.91
C THR A 17 -7.85 -3.53 1.44
N ARG A 18 -8.49 -2.93 0.43
CA ARG A 18 -8.18 -1.56 -0.02
C ARG A 18 -8.23 -0.54 1.12
N LYS A 19 -9.20 -0.67 2.04
CA LYS A 19 -9.34 0.21 3.21
C LYS A 19 -8.12 0.14 4.12
N TRP A 20 -7.53 -1.05 4.26
CA TRP A 20 -6.31 -1.24 5.03
C TRP A 20 -5.12 -0.56 4.34
N VAL A 21 -4.93 -0.73 3.03
CA VAL A 21 -3.88 -0.01 2.27
C VAL A 21 -4.05 1.52 2.38
N GLN A 22 -5.28 2.02 2.32
CA GLN A 22 -5.57 3.45 2.53
C GLN A 22 -5.21 3.92 3.94
N SER A 23 -5.41 3.09 4.96
CA SER A 23 -5.02 3.41 6.34
C SER A 23 -3.51 3.56 6.50
N LEU A 24 -2.73 2.86 5.65
CA LEU A 24 -1.28 2.99 5.57
C LEU A 24 -0.81 4.12 4.66
N GLY A 25 -1.71 4.84 4.01
CA GLY A 25 -1.35 5.79 2.97
C GLY A 25 -0.38 6.87 3.43
N GLN A 26 -0.54 7.36 4.65
CA GLN A 26 0.37 8.35 5.23
C GLN A 26 1.78 7.77 5.41
N GLU A 27 1.88 6.57 5.98
CA GLU A 27 3.15 5.87 6.22
C GLU A 27 3.84 5.53 4.89
N LEU A 28 3.09 5.04 3.90
CA LEU A 28 3.62 4.76 2.56
C LEU A 28 4.14 6.04 1.88
N ILE A 29 3.51 7.19 2.09
CA ILE A 29 4.01 8.48 1.57
C ILE A 29 5.30 8.90 2.28
N GLU A 30 5.36 8.76 3.61
CA GLU A 30 6.55 9.10 4.41
C GLU A 30 7.77 8.25 4.05
N HIS A 31 7.55 7.01 3.62
CA HIS A 31 8.59 6.09 3.14
C HIS A 31 8.77 6.10 1.61
N GLU A 32 8.22 7.09 0.90
CA GLU A 32 8.39 7.24 -0.55
C GLU A 32 7.87 6.04 -1.38
N HIS A 33 6.95 5.25 -0.80
CA HIS A 33 6.26 4.12 -1.44
C HIS A 33 4.89 4.49 -2.01
N ALA A 34 4.38 5.69 -1.73
CA ALA A 34 3.16 6.19 -2.31
C ALA A 34 3.21 7.71 -2.54
N GLN A 35 2.33 8.19 -3.41
CA GLN A 35 2.13 9.60 -3.65
C GLN A 35 0.63 9.92 -3.65
N ARG A 36 0.30 11.14 -3.23
CA ARG A 36 -1.06 11.66 -3.34
C ARG A 36 -1.18 12.48 -4.63
N VAL A 37 -1.99 12.00 -5.57
CA VAL A 37 -2.35 12.71 -6.80
C VAL A 37 -3.75 13.30 -6.63
N GLY A 38 -3.79 14.58 -6.23
CA GLY A 38 -5.03 15.24 -5.84
C GLY A 38 -5.66 14.59 -4.60
N LYS A 39 -6.83 13.96 -4.77
CA LYS A 39 -7.53 13.23 -3.70
C LYS A 39 -7.25 11.73 -3.71
N VAL A 40 -6.53 11.23 -4.71
CA VAL A 40 -6.28 9.79 -4.90
C VAL A 40 -4.89 9.44 -4.36
N LEU A 41 -4.83 8.37 -3.57
CA LEU A 41 -3.57 7.74 -3.19
C LEU A 41 -3.17 6.74 -4.27
N VAL A 42 -1.99 6.93 -4.84
CA VAL A 42 -1.35 6.01 -5.77
C VAL A 42 -0.07 5.49 -5.13
N CYS A 43 0.21 4.21 -5.33
CA CYS A 43 1.35 3.54 -4.72
C CYS A 43 2.36 3.15 -5.80
N TYR A 44 3.63 3.11 -5.44
CA TYR A 44 4.67 2.52 -6.26
C TYR A 44 4.67 0.99 -6.07
N GLU A 45 5.32 0.29 -6.99
CA GLU A 45 5.52 -1.17 -6.87
C GLU A 45 6.25 -1.53 -5.56
N SER A 46 7.16 -0.67 -5.11
CA SER A 46 7.88 -0.82 -3.83
C SER A 46 6.97 -0.84 -2.59
N ALA A 47 5.74 -0.33 -2.68
CA ALA A 47 4.76 -0.45 -1.61
C ALA A 47 4.38 -1.90 -1.32
N ILE A 48 4.41 -2.78 -2.33
CA ILE A 48 4.11 -4.21 -2.18
C ILE A 48 5.18 -4.84 -1.28
N ASP A 49 6.45 -4.59 -1.58
CA ASP A 49 7.57 -5.13 -0.79
C ASP A 49 7.56 -4.55 0.62
N TYR A 50 7.32 -3.25 0.77
CA TYR A 50 7.19 -2.62 2.08
C TYR A 50 6.07 -3.27 2.91
N ILE A 51 4.87 -3.45 2.34
CA ILE A 51 3.74 -4.07 3.02
C ILE A 51 4.04 -5.53 3.40
N LYS A 52 4.70 -6.29 2.51
CA LYS A 52 5.03 -7.70 2.73
C LYS A 52 6.14 -7.90 3.77
N THR A 53 7.10 -6.98 3.83
CA THR A 53 8.28 -7.06 4.72
C THR A 53 8.07 -6.39 6.07
N ARG A 54 6.90 -5.79 6.30
CA ARG A 54 6.57 -5.11 7.55
C ARG A 54 6.73 -6.04 8.77
N PRO A 55 7.60 -5.67 9.72
CA PRO A 55 7.90 -6.49 10.89
C PRO A 55 6.79 -6.47 11.96
N ASP A 56 5.80 -5.58 11.83
CA ASP A 56 4.71 -5.41 12.80
C ASP A 56 3.60 -6.46 12.69
N GLY A 57 3.70 -7.41 11.74
CA GLY A 57 2.69 -8.43 11.51
C GLY A 57 1.35 -7.88 11.03
N ARG A 58 1.25 -6.58 10.75
CA ARG A 58 0.03 -5.94 10.21
C ARG A 58 -0.11 -6.17 8.71
N GLY A 59 0.98 -6.53 8.01
CA GLY A 59 1.03 -6.85 6.58
C GLY A 59 0.08 -7.96 6.11
N ARG A 60 -0.55 -8.69 7.04
CA ARG A 60 -1.68 -9.57 6.76
C ARG A 60 -2.77 -9.28 7.79
N PRO A 61 -3.77 -8.41 7.53
CA PRO A 61 -4.99 -8.45 8.32
C PRO A 61 -5.47 -9.91 8.30
N LYS A 62 -5.69 -10.51 9.48
CA LYS A 62 -6.29 -11.84 9.57
C LYS A 62 -7.55 -11.81 8.69
N ALA A 63 -7.53 -12.59 7.61
CA ALA A 63 -8.71 -12.80 6.79
C ALA A 63 -9.83 -13.20 7.76
N LYS A 64 -10.93 -12.45 7.71
CA LYS A 64 -12.06 -12.61 8.61
C LYS A 64 -12.77 -13.93 8.31
#